data_AF-A0A399ZY92-F1
#
_entry.id   AF-A0A399ZY92-F1
#
_cell.length_a   1.000
_cell.length_b   1.000
_cell.length_c   1.000
_cell.angle_alpha   90.00
_cell.angle_beta   90.00
_cell.angle_gamma   90.00
#
_symmetry.space_group_name_H-M   'P 1'
#
loop_
_entity.id
_entity.type
_entity.pdbx_description
1 polymer ?
#
loop_
_entity_poly.entity_id
_entity_poly.type
_entity_poly.pdbx_seq_one_letter_code
_entity_poly.pdbx_strand_id
1 'polypeptide(L)' 'MEMLTTNQVAAALDISPDTVLLLIKAGELRSEQLRYRSPHRIPKEDLLAFAERRKLTLRLDKITDNQ' A
#
# COMPACT_ATOMS: atom_id res chain seq x y z
N MET A 1 5.36 6.66 -12.41
CA MET A 1 4.72 6.38 -11.11
C MET A 1 5.09 4.97 -10.70
N GLU A 2 5.65 4.80 -9.50
CA GLU A 2 5.94 3.48 -8.94
C GLU A 2 4.64 2.94 -8.30
N MET A 3 4.20 1.77 -8.76
CA MET A 3 2.98 1.12 -8.30
C MET A 3 3.34 -0.07 -7.42
N LEU A 4 2.85 -0.04 -6.19
CA LEU A 4 3.11 -1.05 -5.18
C LEU A 4 1.97 -2.06 -5.12
N THR A 5 2.30 -3.30 -4.83
CA THR A 5 1.31 -4.32 -4.49
C THR A 5 0.83 -4.18 -3.05
N THR A 6 -0.32 -4.75 -2.75
CA THR A 6 -0.82 -4.87 -1.37
C THR A 6 0.20 -5.48 -0.42
N ASN A 7 0.99 -6.46 -0.88
CA ASN A 7 2.02 -7.11 -0.07
C ASN A 7 3.22 -6.19 0.21
N GLN A 8 3.66 -5.40 -0.78
CA GLN A 8 4.73 -4.42 -0.58
C GLN A 8 4.30 -3.31 0.38
N VAL A 9 3.07 -2.83 0.25
CA VAL A 9 2.49 -1.84 1.19
C VAL A 9 2.39 -2.42 2.60
N ALA A 10 1.92 -3.66 2.71
CA ALA A 10 1.83 -4.37 3.98
C ALA A 10 3.20 -4.48 4.66
N ALA A 11 4.23 -4.87 3.91
CA ALA A 11 5.60 -4.94 4.40
C ALA A 11 6.17 -3.57 4.81
N ALA A 12 5.86 -2.52 4.04
CA ALA A 12 6.31 -1.16 4.34
C ALA A 12 5.68 -0.58 5.61
N LEU A 13 4.42 -0.92 5.88
CA LEU A 13 3.66 -0.46 7.04
C LEU A 13 3.73 -1.41 8.23
N ASP A 14 4.39 -2.57 8.09
CA ASP A 14 4.46 -3.64 9.11
C ASP A 14 3.06 -4.14 9.53
N ILE A 15 2.14 -4.23 8.57
CA ILE A 15 0.75 -4.70 8.77
C ILE A 15 0.42 -5.87 7.82
N SER A 16 -0.71 -6.55 8.06
CA SER A 16 -1.18 -7.62 7.18
C SER A 16 -1.76 -7.10 5.87
N PRO A 17 -1.65 -7.85 4.75
CA PRO A 17 -2.28 -7.50 3.47
C PRO A 17 -3.81 -7.31 3.56
N ASP A 18 -4.49 -8.08 4.40
CA ASP A 18 -5.93 -7.88 4.68
C ASP A 18 -6.21 -6.50 5.29
N THR A 19 -5.36 -6.03 6.20
CA THR A 19 -5.46 -4.68 6.77
C THR A 19 -5.30 -3.61 5.68
N VAL A 20 -4.38 -3.81 4.73
CA VAL A 20 -4.23 -2.90 3.59
C VAL A 20 -5.50 -2.88 2.73
N LEU A 21 -6.11 -4.03 2.45
CA LEU A 21 -7.38 -4.10 1.72
C LEU A 21 -8.53 -3.42 2.47
N LEU A 22 -8.57 -3.53 3.80
CA LEU A 22 -9.54 -2.81 4.63
C LEU A 22 -9.34 -1.29 4.55
N LEU A 23 -8.09 -0.81 4.59
CA LEU A 23 -7.80 0.62 4.43
C LEU A 23 -8.23 1.14 3.05
N ILE A 24 -8.04 0.33 2.00
CA ILE A 24 -8.52 0.67 0.65
C ILE A 24 -10.06 0.72 0.63
N LYS A 25 -10.73 -0.28 1.19
CA LYS A 25 -12.21 -0.30 1.27
C LYS A 25 -12.77 0.86 2.11
N ALA A 26 -12.04 1.30 3.13
CA ALA A 26 -12.40 2.45 3.96
C ALA A 26 -12.15 3.79 3.26
N GLY A 27 -11.48 3.81 2.09
CA GLY A 27 -11.11 5.04 1.39
C GLY A 27 -9.91 5.79 2.01
N GLU A 28 -9.24 5.16 2.97
CA GLU A 28 -8.05 5.71 3.65
C GLU A 28 -6.80 5.61 2.78
N LEU A 29 -6.73 4.57 1.94
CA LEU A 29 -5.63 4.34 1.00
C LEU A 29 -6.17 4.23 -0.42
N ARG A 30 -5.69 5.06 -1.34
CA ARG A 30 -6.10 4.95 -2.74
C ARG A 30 -5.43 3.76 -3.40
N SER A 31 -6.16 3.13 -4.31
CA SER A 31 -5.64 2.04 -5.12
C SER A 31 -6.30 2.05 -6.48
N GLU A 32 -5.56 1.58 -7.47
CA GLU A 32 -6.03 1.32 -8.82
C GLU A 32 -6.21 -0.18 -9.03
N GLN A 33 -7.30 -0.54 -9.72
CA GLN A 33 -7.55 -1.89 -10.20
C GLN A 33 -7.87 -1.80 -11.69
N LEU A 34 -7.15 -2.54 -12.53
CA LEU A 34 -7.42 -2.53 -13.97
C LEU A 34 -8.77 -3.19 -14.32
N ARG A 35 -9.17 -4.23 -13.59
CA ARG A 35 -10.44 -4.96 -13.80
C ARG A 35 -11.00 -5.43 -12.47
N TYR A 36 -12.29 -5.76 -12.46
CA TYR A 36 -12.93 -6.43 -11.34
C TYR A 36 -12.17 -7.71 -10.96
N ARG A 37 -11.80 -7.86 -9.68
CA ARG A 37 -10.95 -8.93 -9.11
C ARG A 37 -9.47 -8.93 -9.51
N SER A 38 -9.01 -7.91 -10.23
CA SER A 38 -7.56 -7.77 -10.45
C SER A 38 -6.85 -7.33 -9.15
N PRO A 39 -5.56 -7.66 -8.98
CA PRO A 39 -4.79 -7.18 -7.85
C PRO A 39 -4.83 -5.65 -7.76
N HIS A 40 -4.95 -5.13 -6.54
CA HIS A 40 -4.83 -3.71 -6.29
C HIS A 40 -3.38 -3.25 -6.51
N ARG A 41 -3.25 -2.07 -7.11
CA ARG A 41 -1.99 -1.34 -7.26
C ARG A 41 -2.11 -0.02 -6.52
N ILE A 42 -1.20 0.21 -5.59
CA ILE A 42 -1.20 1.39 -4.73
C ILE A 42 -0.08 2.30 -5.24
N PRO A 43 -0.37 3.53 -5.65
CA PRO A 43 0.67 4.50 -5.99
C PRO A 43 1.58 4.73 -4.77
N LYS A 44 2.90 4.69 -4.96
CA LYS A 44 3.86 4.96 -3.88
C LYS A 44 3.62 6.31 -3.21
N GLU A 45 3.23 7.32 -3.99
CA GLU A 45 2.87 8.66 -3.51
C GLU A 45 1.69 8.64 -2.53
N ASP A 46 0.65 7.83 -2.81
CA ASP A 46 -0.49 7.66 -1.91
C ASP A 46 -0.08 6.96 -0.61
N LEU A 47 0.81 5.96 -0.70
CA LEU A 47 1.37 5.32 0.49
C LEU A 47 2.15 6.33 1.37
N LEU A 48 2.99 7.16 0.74
CA LEU A 48 3.75 8.19 1.44
C LEU A 48 2.82 9.22 2.09
N ALA A 49 1.82 9.70 1.35
CA ALA A 49 0.84 10.64 1.87
C ALA A 49 0.02 10.04 3.02
N PHE A 50 -0.35 8.76 2.94
CA PHE A 50 -1.03 8.05 4.01
C PHE A 50 -0.17 7.96 5.27
N ALA A 51 1.10 7.58 5.12
CA ALA A 51 2.03 7.49 6.24
C ALA A 51 2.29 8.84 6.90
N GLU A 52 2.44 9.91 6.10
CA GLU A 52 2.62 11.27 6.60
C GLU A 52 1.39 11.73 7.40
N ARG A 53 0.18 11.53 6.87
CA ARG A 53 -1.07 11.88 7.55
C ARG A 53 -1.24 11.16 8.89
N ARG A 54 -0.83 9.89 8.96
CA ARG A 54 -0.93 9.07 10.18
C ARG A 54 0.33 9.12 11.06
N LYS A 55 1.36 9.86 10.67
CA LYS A 55 2.68 9.91 11.34
C LYS A 55 3.27 8.51 11.56
N LEU A 56 3.12 7.62 10.58
CA LEU A 56 3.63 6.26 10.62
C LEU A 56 5.06 6.21 10.09
N THR A 57 5.91 5.41 10.75
CA THR A 57 7.26 5.13 10.26
C THR A 57 7.19 4.09 9.13
N LEU A 58 7.52 4.49 7.91
CA LEU A 58 7.60 3.59 6.77
C LEU A 58 8.93 2.83 6.75
N ARG A 59 8.86 1.51 6.65
CA ARG A 59 10.01 0.66 6.35
C ARG A 59 10.18 0.49 4.85
N LEU A 60 10.71 1.53 4.21
CA LEU A 60 10.96 1.54 2.76
C LEU A 60 11.93 0.43 2.32
N ASP A 61 12.84 0.01 3.21
CA ASP A 61 13.81 -1.07 2.98
C ASP A 61 13.15 -2.41 2.58
N LYS A 62 11.94 -2.67 3.12
CA LYS A 62 11.19 -3.90 2.83
C LYS A 62 10.40 -3.88 1.53
N ILE A 63 10.33 -2.75 0.83
CA ILE A 63 9.61 -2.64 -0.45
C ILE A 63 10.41 -3.31 -1.58
N THR A 64 11.74 -3.36 -1.43
CA THR A 64 12.72 -3.86 -2.40
C THR A 64 13.01 -5.37 -2.29
N ASP A 65 12.68 -6.01 -1.17
CA ASP A 65 13.19 -7.35 -0.81
C ASP A 65 12.24 -8.51 -1.16
N ASN A 66 11.53 -8.44 -2.28
CA ASN A 66 10.74 -9.60 -2.73
C ASN A 66 10.76 -9.71 -4.26
N GLN A 67 11.97 -9.92 -4.80
CA GLN A 67 12.18 -10.44 -6.15
C GLN A 67 12.01 -11.96 -6.18
#